data_AF-A0A2N1W333-F1
#
_entry.id   AF-A0A2N1W333-F1
#
_cell.length_a   1.000
_cell.length_b   1.000
_cell.length_c   1.000
_cell.angle_alpha   90.00
_cell.angle_beta   90.00
_cell.angle_gamma   90.00
#
_symmetry.space_group_name_H-M   'P 1'
#
loop_
_entity.id
_entity.type
_entity.pdbx_description
1 polymer ?
#
loop_
_entity_poly.entity_id
_entity_poly.type
_entity_poly.pdbx_seq_one_letter_code
_entity_poly.pdbx_strand_id
1 'polypeptide(L)'
;MKKFLIAAAAAVMPVFLWAAVQDSAGVIFPELEIGAGARAAGMSEAYTAVVNDAGAAYWNAGALGQIKNVQVSLAYDRWFVDTAYQRLMAAVPAGPGVFGADISYMNYGSFERVDNLGGTYGGAINPYYLGAVLAYGFPLGSGFYLGAGAKFITNSLDNSSNTGFAGDIGLQYVSGILSLGLTGQNIGAAGVYSLPLSIKTGAAVKIINNRDHNFMASVEGKYTLKEIPSVAAGAEYVLSGILAIRGGYKFMLGEDTLTGLKGFSAGAGIKLGNFGIDYAFVPHGSLGITHRVSAAYIFGGQPAVLSTAQLDEMMAKAGAVEDAGKLSEAELKYIDIMQINTGYAPAYKRLGSVYFKQGRKAEAIKTFESYLKLMPNDAAVKKWMLNNTKTKAQLDAMMLKAGAVEDTGKLNEAEIQYNVIKGYDENYAPVYKRLGAVYFKQGKKAQAIKTFEKYLLLMPGDAAVMKWLEKNR
;
A
#
# COMPACT_ATOMS: atom_id res chain seq x y z
N MET A 1 -11.97 -3.95 -9.58
CA MET A 1 -13.07 -2.97 -9.43
C MET A 1 -13.83 -3.08 -8.11
N LYS A 2 -14.51 -4.19 -7.76
CA LYS A 2 -15.30 -4.28 -6.50
C LYS A 2 -14.51 -3.96 -5.21
N LYS A 3 -13.27 -4.47 -5.08
CA LYS A 3 -12.39 -4.15 -3.93
C LYS A 3 -11.94 -2.67 -3.87
N PHE A 4 -11.85 -2.01 -5.02
CA PHE A 4 -11.45 -0.61 -5.15
C PHE A 4 -12.62 0.32 -4.77
N LEU A 5 -13.85 -0.05 -5.13
CA LEU A 5 -15.08 0.67 -4.74
C LEU A 5 -15.35 0.60 -3.24
N ILE A 6 -15.09 -0.55 -2.59
CA ILE A 6 -15.22 -0.69 -1.13
C ILE A 6 -14.17 0.15 -0.40
N ALA A 7 -12.93 0.20 -0.90
CA ALA A 7 -11.86 1.04 -0.36
C ALA A 7 -12.17 2.54 -0.48
N ALA A 8 -12.68 2.98 -1.64
CA ALA A 8 -13.10 4.37 -1.85
C ALA A 8 -14.31 4.75 -0.99
N ALA A 9 -15.30 3.86 -0.82
CA ALA A 9 -16.49 4.12 -0.01
C ALA A 9 -16.17 4.26 1.50
N ALA A 10 -15.21 3.49 2.02
CA ALA A 10 -14.80 3.56 3.44
C ALA A 10 -14.09 4.88 3.80
N ALA A 11 -13.36 5.48 2.85
CA ALA A 11 -12.64 6.74 3.07
C ALA A 11 -13.57 7.97 3.10
N VAL A 12 -14.78 7.89 2.55
CA VAL A 12 -15.74 9.01 2.51
C VAL A 12 -16.76 8.97 3.66
N MET A 13 -16.78 7.89 4.45
CA MET A 13 -17.78 7.69 5.52
C MET A 13 -17.87 8.83 6.57
N PRO A 14 -16.78 9.49 7.01
CA PRO A 14 -16.84 10.62 7.94
C PRO A 14 -17.47 11.88 7.34
N VAL A 15 -17.47 11.99 6.00
CA VAL A 15 -17.97 13.17 5.27
C VAL A 15 -19.49 13.27 5.35
N PHE A 16 -20.19 12.16 5.58
CA PHE A 16 -21.65 12.13 5.70
C PHE A 16 -22.18 12.52 7.08
N LEU A 17 -21.31 12.81 8.07
CA LEU A 17 -21.70 13.32 9.39
C LEU A 17 -21.91 14.85 9.41
N TRP A 18 -21.85 15.51 8.25
CA TRP A 18 -21.95 16.97 8.17
C TRP A 18 -23.39 17.46 8.39
N ALA A 19 -23.70 17.80 9.64
CA ALA A 19 -24.63 18.87 9.95
C ALA A 19 -23.79 20.16 10.13
N ALA A 20 -24.20 21.23 9.46
CA ALA A 20 -23.52 22.52 9.47
C ALA A 20 -23.26 23.01 10.90
N VAL A 21 -21.99 23.13 11.28
CA VAL A 21 -21.57 23.88 12.48
C VAL A 21 -20.56 24.91 12.02
N GLN A 22 -20.93 26.17 12.19
CA GLN A 22 -20.24 27.35 11.63
C GLN A 22 -19.71 28.25 12.76
N ASP A 23 -19.27 27.64 13.86
CA ASP A 23 -18.67 28.35 14.99
C ASP A 23 -17.46 27.58 15.55
N SER A 24 -16.26 28.09 15.26
CA SER A 24 -14.99 27.59 15.78
C SER A 24 -14.65 28.14 17.17
N ALA A 25 -15.48 29.00 17.75
CA ALA A 25 -15.24 29.55 19.08
C ALA A 25 -15.07 28.44 20.12
N GLY A 26 -14.01 28.55 20.92
CA GLY A 26 -13.72 27.64 22.03
C GLY A 26 -12.96 26.36 21.68
N VAL A 27 -12.43 26.21 20.45
CA VAL A 27 -11.42 25.18 20.13
C VAL A 27 -10.03 25.79 20.27
N ILE A 28 -9.12 25.11 20.99
CA ILE A 28 -7.72 25.54 21.15
C ILE A 28 -6.76 24.41 20.75
N PHE A 29 -5.46 24.71 20.69
CA PHE A 29 -4.38 23.82 20.24
C PHE A 29 -4.43 23.42 18.75
N PRO A 30 -4.41 24.38 17.80
CA PRO A 30 -4.40 24.08 16.36
C PRO A 30 -3.15 23.28 15.92
N GLU A 31 -2.11 23.23 16.75
CA GLU A 31 -0.88 22.49 16.48
C GLU A 31 -1.11 20.97 16.38
N LEU A 32 -2.17 20.47 17.03
CA LEU A 32 -2.59 19.07 16.93
C LEU A 32 -2.99 18.66 15.51
N GLU A 33 -3.36 19.63 14.68
CA GLU A 33 -3.79 19.43 13.30
C GLU A 33 -2.64 19.33 12.30
N ILE A 34 -1.41 19.68 12.72
CA ILE A 34 -0.22 19.57 11.87
C ILE A 34 0.23 18.11 11.84
N GLY A 35 0.25 17.50 10.65
CA GLY A 35 0.64 16.10 10.49
C GLY A 35 2.11 15.81 10.85
N ALA A 36 2.37 14.62 11.41
CA ALA A 36 3.71 14.18 11.80
C ALA A 36 4.55 13.67 10.62
N GLY A 37 5.74 14.25 10.44
CA GLY A 37 6.79 13.73 9.57
C GLY A 37 6.67 14.10 8.08
N ALA A 38 7.81 14.18 7.40
CA ALA A 38 7.87 14.62 6.01
C ALA A 38 7.28 13.59 5.03
N ARG A 39 7.38 12.28 5.33
CA ARG A 39 6.76 11.22 4.52
C ARG A 39 5.26 11.41 4.36
N ALA A 40 4.54 11.64 5.46
CA ALA A 40 3.10 11.88 5.45
C ALA A 40 2.74 13.21 4.75
N ALA A 41 3.52 14.27 5.05
CA ALA A 41 3.32 15.58 4.43
C ALA A 41 3.49 15.55 2.90
N GLY A 42 4.45 14.76 2.37
CA GLY A 42 4.66 14.57 0.93
C GLY A 42 3.55 13.81 0.21
N MET A 43 2.59 13.25 0.96
CA MET A 43 1.39 12.56 0.45
C MET A 43 0.10 13.34 0.78
N SER A 44 0.21 14.65 1.02
CA SER A 44 -0.85 15.54 1.50
C SER A 44 -1.61 14.98 2.71
N GLU A 45 -0.93 14.24 3.58
CA GLU A 45 -1.49 13.62 4.78
C GLU A 45 -2.52 12.51 4.54
N ALA A 46 -2.60 11.93 3.33
CA ALA A 46 -3.37 10.70 3.10
C ALA A 46 -2.64 9.48 3.71
N TYR A 47 -2.63 9.36 5.04
CA TYR A 47 -1.62 8.57 5.76
C TYR A 47 -2.17 7.54 6.75
N THR A 48 -3.35 7.75 7.36
CA THR A 48 -3.90 6.92 8.44
C THR A 48 -3.98 5.41 8.12
N ALA A 49 -4.13 5.04 6.84
CA ALA A 49 -4.19 3.64 6.41
C ALA A 49 -2.83 3.00 6.05
N VAL A 50 -1.78 3.81 5.90
CA VAL A 50 -0.47 3.36 5.38
C VAL A 50 0.66 3.45 6.40
N VAL A 51 0.41 4.13 7.52
CA VAL A 51 1.32 4.22 8.68
C VAL A 51 1.85 2.84 9.03
N ASN A 52 3.17 2.78 9.16
CA ASN A 52 3.91 1.58 9.56
C ASN A 52 5.27 1.95 10.18
N ASP A 53 5.38 3.14 10.74
CA ASP A 53 6.61 3.72 11.29
C ASP A 53 6.40 4.37 12.67
N ALA A 54 7.45 4.93 13.25
CA ALA A 54 7.43 5.59 14.55
C ALA A 54 6.34 6.69 14.70
N GLY A 55 5.86 7.27 13.59
CA GLY A 55 4.77 8.26 13.60
C GLY A 55 3.40 7.67 13.92
N ALA A 56 3.29 6.35 14.10
CA ALA A 56 2.04 5.67 14.41
C ALA A 56 1.33 6.17 15.67
N ALA A 57 2.08 6.54 16.71
CA ALA A 57 1.50 7.10 17.94
C ALA A 57 0.65 8.36 17.66
N TYR A 58 1.06 9.19 16.70
CA TYR A 58 0.30 10.36 16.27
C TYR A 58 -0.77 10.03 15.23
N TRP A 59 -0.49 9.22 14.21
CA TRP A 59 -1.39 9.06 13.05
C TRP A 59 -2.49 8.02 13.24
N ASN A 60 -2.19 6.89 13.88
CA ASN A 60 -3.12 5.79 14.11
C ASN A 60 -2.52 4.84 15.14
N ALA A 61 -2.97 4.89 16.39
CA ALA A 61 -2.44 4.05 17.47
C ALA A 61 -2.57 2.53 17.16
N GLY A 62 -3.55 2.11 16.35
CA GLY A 62 -3.68 0.73 15.89
C GLY A 62 -2.51 0.29 15.02
N ALA A 63 -1.92 1.20 14.24
CA ALA A 63 -0.78 0.92 13.38
C ALA A 63 0.47 0.49 14.13
N LEU A 64 0.60 0.88 15.40
CA LEU A 64 1.71 0.46 16.25
C LEU A 64 1.84 -1.06 16.28
N GLY A 65 0.72 -1.80 16.30
CA GLY A 65 0.71 -3.27 16.34
C GLY A 65 1.37 -3.96 15.14
N GLN A 66 1.73 -3.22 14.09
CA GLN A 66 2.43 -3.74 12.91
C GLN A 66 3.96 -3.65 13.01
N ILE A 67 4.47 -2.82 13.92
CA ILE A 67 5.88 -2.46 13.99
C ILE A 67 6.67 -3.60 14.65
N LYS A 68 7.65 -4.13 13.94
CA LYS A 68 8.43 -5.30 14.39
C LYS A 68 9.78 -4.95 15.02
N ASN A 69 10.26 -3.74 14.77
CA ASN A 69 11.59 -3.30 15.18
C ASN A 69 11.45 -2.00 15.98
N VAL A 70 12.40 -1.75 16.87
CA VAL A 70 12.49 -0.44 17.53
C VAL A 70 12.77 0.61 16.45
N GLN A 71 11.98 1.67 16.41
CA GLN A 71 12.15 2.77 15.47
C GLN A 71 12.17 4.09 16.22
N VAL A 72 13.03 5.00 15.77
CA VAL A 72 13.04 6.39 16.23
C VAL A 72 13.01 7.29 15.00
N SER A 73 12.23 8.36 15.05
CA SER A 73 12.14 9.36 13.99
C SER A 73 12.14 10.76 14.58
N LEU A 74 12.89 11.65 13.95
CA LEU A 74 12.94 13.08 14.24
C LEU A 74 12.32 13.81 13.05
N ALA A 75 11.48 14.81 13.30
CA ALA A 75 10.97 15.70 12.27
C ALA A 75 11.24 17.16 12.64
N TYR A 76 11.56 17.95 11.62
CA TYR A 76 11.75 19.39 11.71
C TYR A 76 10.98 20.05 10.55
N ASP A 77 10.04 20.90 10.91
CA ASP A 77 9.23 21.68 9.99
C ASP A 77 9.60 23.15 10.18
N ARG A 78 10.14 23.78 9.13
CA ARG A 78 10.21 25.25 9.09
C ARG A 78 8.82 25.74 8.73
N TRP A 79 8.14 26.31 9.72
CA TRP A 79 6.80 26.83 9.55
C TRP A 79 6.85 28.31 9.14
N PHE A 80 5.70 28.99 9.14
CA PHE A 80 5.63 30.38 8.70
C PHE A 80 6.40 31.32 9.62
N VAL A 81 6.92 32.41 9.03
CA VAL A 81 7.71 33.44 9.72
C VAL A 81 8.94 32.78 10.38
N ASP A 82 9.05 32.87 11.70
CA ASP A 82 10.14 32.31 12.51
C ASP A 82 9.68 31.13 13.37
N THR A 83 8.54 30.53 13.02
CA THR A 83 8.00 29.37 13.74
C THR A 83 8.72 28.09 13.31
N ALA A 84 9.19 27.32 14.29
CA ALA A 84 9.78 26.01 14.07
C ALA A 84 8.98 24.96 14.83
N TYR A 85 8.69 23.85 14.16
CA TYR A 85 7.99 22.72 14.77
C TYR A 85 8.83 21.46 14.70
N GLN A 86 9.02 20.83 15.85
CA GLN A 86 9.94 19.72 16.03
C GLN A 86 9.18 18.54 16.63
N ARG A 87 9.54 17.33 16.20
CA ARG A 87 9.00 16.11 16.79
C ARG A 87 10.06 15.05 17.00
N LEU A 88 9.93 14.33 18.11
CA LEU A 88 10.61 13.08 18.39
C LEU A 88 9.57 11.98 18.54
N MET A 89 9.64 10.98 17.67
CA MET A 89 8.73 9.85 17.61
C MET A 89 9.50 8.56 17.88
N ALA A 90 8.91 7.64 18.62
CA ALA A 90 9.48 6.33 18.89
C ALA A 90 8.41 5.24 18.86
N ALA A 91 8.80 4.05 18.38
CA ALA A 91 8.01 2.84 18.50
C ALA A 91 8.90 1.71 19.05
N VAL A 92 8.45 1.06 20.11
CA VAL A 92 9.20 0.05 20.85
C VAL A 92 8.33 -1.18 21.01
N PRO A 93 8.62 -2.27 20.28
CA PRO A 93 7.93 -3.55 20.45
C PRO A 93 8.11 -4.08 21.88
N ALA A 94 7.01 -4.45 22.53
CA ALA A 94 7.00 -4.96 23.90
C ALA A 94 5.82 -5.92 24.11
N GLY A 95 6.12 -7.16 24.50
CA GLY A 95 5.10 -8.19 24.72
C GLY A 95 4.29 -8.47 23.44
N PRO A 96 2.95 -8.55 23.51
CA PRO A 96 2.12 -8.82 22.34
C PRO A 96 1.93 -7.60 21.43
N GLY A 97 2.39 -6.41 21.83
CA GLY A 97 2.15 -5.17 21.10
C GLY A 97 3.38 -4.28 21.04
N VAL A 98 3.13 -2.99 20.85
CA VAL A 98 4.14 -1.97 20.62
C VAL A 98 3.75 -0.70 21.36
N PHE A 99 4.66 -0.20 22.18
CA PHE A 99 4.54 1.15 22.75
C PHE A 99 4.97 2.18 21.71
N GLY A 100 4.20 3.23 21.56
CA GLY A 100 4.52 4.39 20.74
C GLY A 100 4.62 5.64 21.60
N ALA A 101 5.56 6.52 21.28
CA ALA A 101 5.68 7.84 21.89
C ALA A 101 5.85 8.92 20.81
N ASP A 102 5.24 10.08 21.00
CA ASP A 102 5.43 11.28 20.18
C ASP A 102 5.57 12.48 21.12
N ILE A 103 6.69 13.18 21.04
CA ILE A 103 6.93 14.46 21.72
C ILE A 103 7.03 15.51 20.64
N SER A 104 6.21 16.55 20.72
CA SER A 104 6.17 17.64 19.76
C SER A 104 6.33 18.98 20.44
N TYR A 105 7.15 19.85 19.86
CA TYR A 105 7.46 21.16 20.40
C TYR A 105 7.41 22.20 19.30
N MET A 106 6.62 23.26 19.50
CA MET A 106 6.58 24.41 18.60
C MET A 106 7.11 25.63 19.32
N ASN A 107 8.06 26.29 18.69
CA ASN A 107 8.53 27.62 19.08
C ASN A 107 7.98 28.62 18.07
N TYR A 108 7.24 29.63 18.53
CA TYR A 108 6.65 30.66 17.66
C TYR A 108 7.61 31.83 17.38
N GLY A 109 8.82 31.79 17.94
CA GLY A 109 9.81 32.85 17.84
C GLY A 109 9.77 33.79 19.03
N SER A 110 10.18 35.04 18.80
CA SER A 110 10.20 36.09 19.82
C SER A 110 9.33 37.25 19.39
N PHE A 111 8.44 37.69 20.28
CA PHE A 111 7.54 38.82 20.03
C PHE A 111 7.79 39.91 21.06
N GLU A 112 7.90 41.16 20.64
CA GLU A 112 7.92 42.29 21.58
C GLU A 112 6.51 42.53 22.12
N ARG A 113 6.39 42.90 23.40
CA ARG A 113 5.11 43.39 23.91
C ARG A 113 4.92 44.82 23.45
N VAL A 114 3.73 45.11 22.92
CA VAL A 114 3.37 46.42 22.39
C VAL A 114 2.10 46.87 23.08
N ASP A 115 2.08 48.11 23.58
CA ASP A 115 0.88 48.72 24.16
C ASP A 115 -0.07 49.26 23.08
N ASN A 116 -1.22 49.80 23.51
CA ASN A 116 -2.23 50.34 22.59
C ASN A 116 -1.78 51.61 21.84
N LEU A 117 -0.63 52.19 22.20
CA LEU A 117 -0.02 53.35 21.55
C LEU A 117 1.14 52.96 20.62
N GLY A 118 1.47 51.67 20.51
CA GLY A 118 2.60 51.18 19.73
C GLY A 118 3.93 51.18 20.47
N GLY A 119 3.94 51.52 21.76
CA GLY A 119 5.14 51.53 22.60
C GLY A 119 5.53 50.12 23.03
N THR A 120 6.82 49.78 22.93
CA THR A 120 7.32 48.48 23.41
C THR A 120 7.58 48.51 24.90
N TYR A 121 7.23 47.44 25.61
CA TYR A 121 7.42 47.35 27.07
C TYR A 121 7.74 45.93 27.53
N GLY A 122 8.20 45.76 28.77
CA GLY A 122 8.28 44.46 29.43
C GLY A 122 9.20 43.40 28.79
N GLY A 123 9.95 43.75 27.75
CA GLY A 123 10.80 42.82 26.98
C GLY A 123 10.00 41.88 26.07
N ALA A 124 10.71 40.99 25.38
CA ALA A 124 10.09 40.04 24.47
C ALA A 124 9.46 38.83 25.20
N ILE A 125 8.50 38.19 24.55
CA ILE A 125 7.94 36.89 24.92
C ILE A 125 8.37 35.83 23.92
N ASN A 126 8.42 34.58 24.39
CA ASN A 126 8.72 33.41 23.57
C ASN A 126 7.62 32.36 23.75
N PRO A 127 6.48 32.51 23.05
CA PRO A 127 5.39 31.55 23.13
C PRO A 127 5.84 30.18 22.67
N TYR A 128 5.25 29.13 23.24
CA TYR A 128 5.53 27.76 22.84
C TYR A 128 4.31 26.85 22.96
N TYR A 129 4.39 25.73 22.25
CA TYR A 129 3.52 24.57 22.39
C TYR A 129 4.36 23.33 22.72
N LEU A 130 3.85 22.48 23.61
CA LEU A 130 4.41 21.18 23.93
C LEU A 130 3.28 20.13 23.94
N GLY A 131 3.43 19.09 23.13
CA GLY A 131 2.58 17.92 23.11
C GLY A 131 3.37 16.67 23.44
N ALA A 132 2.78 15.77 24.23
CA ALA A 132 3.33 14.44 24.50
C ALA A 132 2.24 13.39 24.34
N VAL A 133 2.53 12.35 23.58
CA VAL A 133 1.65 11.20 23.34
C VAL A 133 2.34 9.94 23.82
N LEU A 134 1.61 9.11 24.55
CA LEU A 134 1.99 7.72 24.83
C LEU A 134 0.86 6.82 24.35
N ALA A 135 1.19 5.83 23.54
CA ALA A 135 0.24 4.94 22.91
C ALA A 135 0.69 3.48 22.99
N TYR A 136 -0.27 2.57 22.89
CA TYR A 136 -0.03 1.14 22.79
C TYR A 136 -0.95 0.54 21.74
N GLY A 137 -0.39 -0.25 20.83
CA GLY A 137 -1.14 -0.98 19.82
C GLY A 137 -0.70 -2.43 19.71
N PHE A 138 -1.61 -3.31 19.33
CA PHE A 138 -1.38 -4.74 19.28
C PHE A 138 -2.18 -5.39 18.13
N PRO A 139 -1.68 -6.51 17.56
CA PRO A 139 -2.40 -7.29 16.58
C PRO A 139 -3.57 -8.05 17.23
N LEU A 140 -4.72 -8.04 16.56
CA LEU A 140 -5.88 -8.88 16.88
C LEU A 140 -5.89 -10.20 16.08
N GLY A 141 -5.02 -10.32 15.08
CA GLY A 141 -5.00 -11.43 14.12
C GLY A 141 -5.76 -11.10 12.84
N SER A 142 -5.62 -11.96 11.82
CA SER A 142 -6.29 -11.81 10.51
C SER A 142 -6.06 -10.45 9.83
N GLY A 143 -4.93 -9.80 10.11
CA GLY A 143 -4.59 -8.49 9.56
C GLY A 143 -5.19 -7.28 10.29
N PHE A 144 -5.90 -7.47 11.41
CA PHE A 144 -6.44 -6.38 12.23
C PHE A 144 -5.46 -5.98 13.34
N TYR A 145 -5.37 -4.68 13.60
CA TYR A 145 -4.56 -4.08 14.65
C TYR A 145 -5.35 -2.99 15.35
N LEU A 146 -5.32 -2.98 16.68
CA LEU A 146 -6.05 -2.03 17.52
C LEU A 146 -5.06 -1.34 18.45
N GLY A 147 -5.31 -0.07 18.75
CA GLY A 147 -4.50 0.67 19.71
C GLY A 147 -5.21 1.88 20.27
N ALA A 148 -4.67 2.38 21.36
CA ALA A 148 -5.13 3.58 22.04
C ALA A 148 -3.93 4.40 22.52
N GLY A 149 -4.14 5.71 22.71
CA GLY A 149 -3.14 6.61 23.21
C GLY A 149 -3.72 7.66 24.16
N ALA A 150 -2.86 8.19 25.01
CA ALA A 150 -3.13 9.33 25.88
C ALA A 150 -2.21 10.49 25.48
N LYS A 151 -2.73 11.71 25.58
CA LYS A 151 -2.05 12.95 25.23
C LYS A 151 -2.06 13.91 26.40
N PHE A 152 -0.92 14.54 26.61
CA PHE A 152 -0.76 15.74 27.41
C PHE A 152 -0.36 16.88 26.47
N ILE A 153 -1.05 18.01 26.57
CA ILE A 153 -0.81 19.17 25.71
C ILE A 153 -0.73 20.41 26.58
N THR A 154 0.25 21.26 26.35
CA THR A 154 0.34 22.56 27.00
C THR A 154 0.89 23.62 26.05
N ASN A 155 0.49 24.87 26.24
CA ASN A 155 1.09 26.01 25.58
C ASN A 155 1.30 27.15 26.57
N SER A 156 2.16 28.09 26.20
CA SER A 156 2.33 29.34 26.91
C SER A 156 2.29 30.49 25.92
N LEU A 157 1.59 31.54 26.32
CA LEU A 157 1.56 32.84 25.67
C LEU A 157 1.68 33.92 26.75
N ASP A 158 2.83 34.58 26.81
CA ASP A 158 3.17 35.52 27.89
C ASP A 158 2.95 34.88 29.28
N ASN A 159 2.17 35.51 30.15
CA ASN A 159 1.87 35.02 31.50
C ASN A 159 0.69 34.04 31.57
N SER A 160 0.16 33.61 30.41
CA SER A 160 -0.96 32.67 30.32
C SER A 160 -0.50 31.32 29.81
N SER A 161 -1.09 30.25 30.33
CA SER A 161 -0.86 28.89 29.86
C SER A 161 -2.16 28.11 29.83
N ASN A 162 -2.30 27.22 28.85
CA ASN A 162 -3.36 26.23 28.85
C ASN A 162 -2.77 24.83 28.95
N THR A 163 -3.50 23.93 29.58
CA THR A 163 -3.17 22.51 29.67
C THR A 163 -4.38 21.69 29.28
N GLY A 164 -4.17 20.72 28.39
CA GLY A 164 -5.17 19.81 27.90
C GLY A 164 -4.74 18.35 28.03
N PHE A 165 -5.73 17.49 28.17
CA PHE A 165 -5.57 16.05 28.14
C PHE A 165 -6.51 15.46 27.11
N ALA A 166 -6.02 14.47 26.36
CA ALA A 166 -6.83 13.82 25.33
C ALA A 166 -6.54 12.33 25.23
N GLY A 167 -7.47 11.60 24.65
CA GLY A 167 -7.30 10.21 24.25
C GLY A 167 -7.41 10.05 22.74
N ASP A 168 -6.73 9.03 22.22
CA ASP A 168 -6.81 8.59 20.83
C ASP A 168 -7.16 7.11 20.80
N ILE A 169 -7.90 6.70 19.77
CA ILE A 169 -8.17 5.30 19.44
C ILE A 169 -7.91 5.07 17.95
N GLY A 170 -7.38 3.90 17.61
CA GLY A 170 -6.98 3.58 16.25
C GLY A 170 -7.21 2.11 15.91
N LEU A 171 -7.75 1.87 14.72
CA LEU A 171 -7.91 0.58 14.09
C LEU A 171 -7.19 0.61 12.74
N GLN A 172 -6.46 -0.44 12.41
CA GLN A 172 -5.93 -0.65 11.08
C GLN A 172 -6.15 -2.08 10.63
N TYR A 173 -6.51 -2.23 9.36
CA TYR A 173 -6.66 -3.52 8.71
C TYR A 173 -5.70 -3.59 7.53
N VAL A 174 -4.91 -4.66 7.43
CA VAL A 174 -3.97 -4.91 6.34
C VAL A 174 -4.17 -6.31 5.81
N SER A 175 -4.47 -6.43 4.51
CA SER A 175 -4.72 -7.70 3.84
C SER A 175 -4.19 -7.70 2.41
N GLY A 176 -3.03 -8.33 2.22
CA GLY A 176 -2.33 -8.37 0.94
C GLY A 176 -2.01 -6.97 0.40
N ILE A 177 -2.72 -6.58 -0.65
CA ILE A 177 -2.55 -5.26 -1.29
C ILE A 177 -3.40 -4.15 -0.69
N LEU A 178 -4.39 -4.48 0.16
CA LEU A 178 -5.34 -3.51 0.72
C LEU A 178 -4.94 -3.14 2.14
N SER A 179 -5.05 -1.85 2.47
CA SER A 179 -5.00 -1.36 3.84
C SER A 179 -6.13 -0.38 4.10
N LEU A 180 -6.72 -0.46 5.29
CA LEU A 180 -7.77 0.44 5.76
C LEU A 180 -7.38 0.96 7.14
N GLY A 181 -7.70 2.21 7.43
CA GLY A 181 -7.45 2.83 8.73
C GLY A 181 -8.66 3.62 9.21
N LEU A 182 -8.87 3.60 10.52
CA LEU A 182 -9.86 4.42 11.22
C LEU A 182 -9.23 4.92 12.51
N THR A 183 -9.29 6.22 12.78
CA THR A 183 -8.84 6.77 14.06
C THR A 183 -9.78 7.87 14.53
N GLY A 184 -10.01 7.90 15.85
CA GLY A 184 -10.55 9.04 16.57
C GLY A 184 -9.43 9.66 17.40
N GLN A 185 -9.17 10.95 17.24
CA GLN A 185 -8.06 11.65 17.88
C GLN A 185 -8.52 12.85 18.67
N ASN A 186 -7.77 13.20 19.70
CA ASN A 186 -7.97 14.39 20.52
C ASN A 186 -9.32 14.36 21.29
N ILE A 187 -9.74 13.17 21.76
CA ILE A 187 -10.92 12.98 22.60
C ILE A 187 -10.59 13.50 24.00
N GLY A 188 -10.93 14.76 24.28
CA GLY A 188 -10.65 15.39 25.56
C GLY A 188 -10.88 16.90 25.56
N ALA A 189 -10.29 17.58 26.52
CA ALA A 189 -10.51 19.00 26.77
C ALA A 189 -9.29 19.67 27.42
N ALA A 190 -9.32 21.00 27.41
CA ALA A 190 -8.34 21.85 28.07
C ALA A 190 -9.07 22.93 28.89
N GLY A 191 -9.33 22.62 30.17
CA GLY A 191 -10.22 23.42 31.00
C GLY A 191 -11.63 23.46 30.40
N VAL A 192 -12.09 24.66 30.07
CA VAL A 192 -13.40 24.89 29.43
C VAL A 192 -13.36 24.80 27.90
N TYR A 193 -12.16 24.73 27.31
CA TYR A 193 -11.97 24.71 25.86
C TYR A 193 -11.99 23.29 25.31
N SER A 194 -12.56 23.16 24.12
CA SER A 194 -12.55 21.91 23.36
C SER A 194 -11.21 21.73 22.64
N LEU A 195 -10.79 20.48 22.48
CA LEU A 195 -9.69 20.11 21.58
C LEU A 195 -10.22 19.86 20.16
N PRO A 196 -9.36 19.89 19.12
CA PRO A 196 -9.73 19.56 17.75
C PRO A 196 -9.97 18.05 17.61
N LEU A 197 -11.08 17.58 18.18
CA LEU A 197 -11.54 16.20 18.07
C LEU A 197 -11.69 15.85 16.60
N SER A 198 -10.94 14.87 16.13
CA SER A 198 -10.97 14.46 14.72
C SER A 198 -11.30 12.99 14.54
N ILE A 199 -12.03 12.69 13.47
CA ILE A 199 -12.27 11.34 12.98
C ILE A 199 -11.64 11.26 11.59
N LYS A 200 -10.75 10.30 11.40
CA LYS A 200 -10.06 10.06 10.12
C LYS A 200 -10.34 8.64 9.66
N THR A 201 -10.69 8.48 8.39
CA THR A 201 -10.71 7.18 7.73
C THR A 201 -9.80 7.19 6.52
N GLY A 202 -9.05 6.12 6.34
CA GLY A 202 -8.13 5.98 5.22
C GLY A 202 -8.31 4.66 4.51
N ALA A 203 -7.97 4.65 3.23
CA ALA A 203 -7.78 3.43 2.47
C ALA A 203 -6.53 3.54 1.60
N ALA A 204 -5.88 2.40 1.36
CA ALA A 204 -4.70 2.34 0.50
C ALA A 204 -4.63 1.03 -0.26
N VAL A 205 -4.06 1.10 -1.46
CA VAL A 205 -3.83 -0.06 -2.32
C VAL A 205 -2.39 -0.05 -2.82
N LYS A 206 -1.71 -1.18 -2.62
CA LYS A 206 -0.43 -1.48 -3.29
C LYS A 206 -0.73 -1.95 -4.71
N ILE A 207 -0.38 -1.13 -5.69
CA ILE A 207 -0.63 -1.38 -7.11
C ILE A 207 0.53 -2.17 -7.70
N ILE A 208 1.77 -1.80 -7.35
CA ILE A 208 2.99 -2.53 -7.70
C ILE A 208 3.68 -2.92 -6.40
N ASN A 209 4.05 -4.18 -6.26
CA ASN A 209 4.76 -4.67 -5.08
C ASN A 209 5.72 -5.80 -5.48
N ASN A 210 6.89 -5.42 -5.97
CA ASN A 210 7.97 -6.35 -6.26
C ASN A 210 9.28 -5.83 -5.66
N ARG A 211 10.37 -6.59 -5.86
CA ARG A 211 11.69 -6.29 -5.27
C ARG A 211 12.22 -4.91 -5.65
N ASP A 212 12.03 -4.50 -6.90
CA ASP A 212 12.64 -3.29 -7.46
C ASP A 212 11.67 -2.11 -7.49
N HIS A 213 10.37 -2.37 -7.52
CA HIS A 213 9.34 -1.35 -7.66
C HIS A 213 8.20 -1.60 -6.68
N ASN A 214 7.95 -0.59 -5.84
CA ASN A 214 6.75 -0.51 -5.02
C ASN A 214 5.98 0.74 -5.43
N PHE A 215 4.69 0.60 -5.70
CA PHE A 215 3.80 1.73 -5.96
C PHE A 215 2.51 1.56 -5.17
N MET A 216 2.15 2.59 -4.44
CA MET A 216 0.99 2.64 -3.57
C MET A 216 0.21 3.94 -3.79
N ALA A 217 -1.12 3.84 -3.76
CA ALA A 217 -2.02 4.98 -3.68
C ALA A 217 -2.85 4.91 -2.41
N SER A 218 -3.15 6.06 -1.80
CA SER A 218 -3.96 6.20 -0.59
C SER A 218 -4.93 7.37 -0.69
N VAL A 219 -6.06 7.23 -0.01
CA VAL A 219 -7.06 8.28 0.19
C VAL A 219 -7.41 8.37 1.66
N GLU A 220 -7.70 9.57 2.15
CA GLU A 220 -8.10 9.83 3.53
C GLU A 220 -9.25 10.84 3.57
N GLY A 221 -10.27 10.57 4.37
CA GLY A 221 -11.29 11.53 4.76
C GLY A 221 -11.08 11.94 6.21
N LYS A 222 -11.09 13.24 6.48
CA LYS A 222 -10.89 13.82 7.81
C LYS A 222 -12.03 14.78 8.13
N TYR A 223 -12.70 14.51 9.25
CA TYR A 223 -13.61 15.43 9.90
C TYR A 223 -12.99 15.89 11.21
N THR A 224 -13.00 17.18 11.49
CA THR A 224 -12.52 17.75 12.77
C THR A 224 -13.61 18.65 13.32
N LEU A 225 -13.87 18.56 14.62
CA LEU A 225 -14.94 19.31 15.27
C LEU A 225 -14.76 20.81 15.00
N LYS A 226 -15.82 21.45 14.46
CA LYS A 226 -15.87 22.88 14.13
C LYS A 226 -14.87 23.35 13.05
N GLU A 227 -14.34 22.42 12.27
CA GLU A 227 -13.43 22.70 11.15
C GLU A 227 -14.03 22.24 9.82
N ILE A 228 -13.49 22.78 8.71
CA ILE A 228 -13.89 22.37 7.36
C ILE A 228 -13.40 20.93 7.11
N PRO A 229 -14.28 19.98 6.77
CA PRO A 229 -13.87 18.61 6.46
C PRO A 229 -12.93 18.57 5.25
N SER A 230 -12.08 17.55 5.17
CA SER A 230 -11.14 17.41 4.05
C SER A 230 -11.05 15.98 3.53
N VAL A 231 -10.68 15.87 2.26
CA VAL A 231 -10.32 14.62 1.59
C VAL A 231 -8.92 14.77 1.01
N ALA A 232 -8.02 13.86 1.33
CA ALA A 232 -6.68 13.81 0.77
C ALA A 232 -6.52 12.58 -0.14
N ALA A 233 -5.80 12.75 -1.23
CA ALA A 233 -5.30 11.67 -2.07
C ALA A 233 -3.77 11.77 -2.13
N GLY A 234 -3.09 10.65 -1.96
CA GLY A 234 -1.62 10.57 -1.95
C GLY A 234 -1.12 9.33 -2.66
N ALA A 235 0.11 9.38 -3.16
CA ALA A 235 0.78 8.24 -3.77
C ALA A 235 2.26 8.20 -3.38
N GLU A 236 2.80 7.00 -3.27
CA GLU A 236 4.20 6.72 -2.98
C GLU A 236 4.74 5.71 -3.99
N TYR A 237 5.85 6.05 -4.63
CA TYR A 237 6.64 5.14 -5.45
C TYR A 237 8.01 4.95 -4.81
N VAL A 238 8.41 3.70 -4.59
CA VAL A 238 9.73 3.33 -4.03
C VAL A 238 10.49 2.46 -5.02
N LEU A 239 11.68 2.91 -5.40
CA LEU A 239 12.63 2.22 -6.26
C LEU A 239 13.69 1.50 -5.42
N SER A 240 13.78 0.18 -5.63
CA SER A 240 14.74 -0.74 -5.00
C SER A 240 14.78 -0.68 -3.46
N GLY A 241 13.69 -0.22 -2.83
CA GLY A 241 13.63 0.01 -1.39
C GLY A 241 14.52 1.15 -0.88
N ILE A 242 15.10 1.95 -1.78
CA ILE A 242 16.06 3.02 -1.47
C ILE A 242 15.44 4.39 -1.73
N LEU A 243 15.01 4.66 -2.97
CA LEU A 243 14.54 5.98 -3.36
C LEU A 243 13.01 6.03 -3.37
N ALA A 244 12.41 6.94 -2.61
CA ALA A 244 10.98 7.19 -2.58
C ALA A 244 10.66 8.53 -3.23
N ILE A 245 9.61 8.56 -4.06
CA ILE A 245 9.00 9.78 -4.59
C ILE A 245 7.51 9.75 -4.24
N ARG A 246 7.01 10.90 -3.80
CA ARG A 246 5.67 11.06 -3.25
C ARG A 246 5.00 12.30 -3.81
N GLY A 247 3.69 12.22 -3.95
CA GLY A 247 2.86 13.37 -4.26
C GLY A 247 1.48 13.20 -3.67
N GLY A 248 0.82 14.32 -3.40
CA GLY A 248 -0.54 14.32 -2.90
C GLY A 248 -1.30 15.58 -3.25
N TYR A 249 -2.61 15.52 -3.01
CA TYR A 249 -3.49 16.66 -3.05
C TYR A 249 -4.53 16.55 -1.93
N LYS A 250 -4.74 17.63 -1.17
CA LYS A 250 -5.77 17.76 -0.14
C LYS A 250 -6.85 18.75 -0.60
N PHE A 251 -8.09 18.27 -0.60
CA PHE A 251 -9.30 19.02 -0.92
C PHE A 251 -10.03 19.38 0.37
N MET A 252 -10.31 20.67 0.59
CA MET A 252 -11.16 21.15 1.69
C MET A 252 -12.60 21.25 1.19
N LEU A 253 -13.54 20.57 1.85
CA LEU A 253 -14.93 20.45 1.41
C LEU A 253 -15.73 21.68 1.84
N GLY A 254 -16.06 22.55 0.88
CA GLY A 254 -16.78 23.81 1.12
C GLY A 254 -15.89 25.06 1.10
N GLU A 255 -14.64 24.91 0.68
CA GLU A 255 -13.77 26.05 0.38
C GLU A 255 -13.72 26.29 -1.13
N ASP A 256 -14.31 27.40 -1.59
CA ASP A 256 -14.43 27.71 -3.03
C ASP A 256 -13.18 28.40 -3.61
N THR A 257 -12.16 28.68 -2.80
CA THR A 257 -10.96 29.42 -3.24
C THR A 257 -9.73 28.51 -3.33
N LEU A 258 -9.42 28.08 -4.55
CA LEU A 258 -8.14 27.46 -4.89
C LEU A 258 -7.15 28.55 -5.33
N THR A 259 -6.42 29.14 -4.38
CA THR A 259 -5.34 30.10 -4.69
C THR A 259 -3.99 29.38 -4.81
N GLY A 260 -3.31 29.58 -5.93
CA GLY A 260 -1.99 28.99 -6.19
C GLY A 260 -1.99 27.44 -6.25
N LEU A 261 -0.96 26.82 -5.67
CA LEU A 261 -0.83 25.36 -5.54
C LEU A 261 -1.37 24.82 -4.21
N LYS A 262 -2.33 25.52 -3.58
CA LYS A 262 -2.91 25.10 -2.30
C LYS A 262 -3.46 23.67 -2.40
N GLY A 263 -3.17 22.85 -1.39
CA GLY A 263 -3.58 21.44 -1.32
C GLY A 263 -2.57 20.45 -1.90
N PHE A 264 -1.76 20.87 -2.89
CA PHE A 264 -0.70 20.03 -3.46
C PHE A 264 0.41 19.77 -2.45
N SER A 265 1.04 18.60 -2.52
CA SER A 265 2.36 18.39 -1.93
C SER A 265 3.21 17.44 -2.75
N ALA A 266 4.52 17.58 -2.59
CA ALA A 266 5.50 16.68 -3.17
C ALA A 266 6.51 16.27 -2.11
N GLY A 267 7.02 15.05 -2.20
CA GLY A 267 8.04 14.57 -1.29
C GLY A 267 9.02 13.61 -1.95
N ALA A 268 10.21 13.52 -1.35
CA ALA A 268 11.23 12.56 -1.72
C ALA A 268 11.82 11.95 -0.45
N GLY A 269 12.28 10.71 -0.55
CA GLY A 269 12.93 10.03 0.56
C GLY A 269 14.06 9.14 0.08
N ILE A 270 15.09 9.00 0.90
CA ILE A 270 16.21 8.08 0.66
C ILE A 270 16.37 7.20 1.88
N LYS A 271 16.42 5.89 1.67
CA LYS A 271 16.68 4.89 2.69
C LYS A 271 18.01 4.19 2.42
N LEU A 272 18.94 4.31 3.35
CA LEU A 272 20.25 3.68 3.34
C LEU A 272 20.34 2.71 4.52
N GLY A 273 20.06 1.44 4.25
CA GLY A 273 19.96 0.40 5.28
C GLY A 273 18.84 0.73 6.28
N ASN A 274 19.23 1.08 7.51
CA ASN A 274 18.31 1.38 8.61
C ASN A 274 17.99 2.84 8.79
N PHE A 275 18.75 3.68 8.10
CA PHE A 275 18.60 5.11 8.18
C PHE A 275 17.77 5.58 6.99
N GLY A 276 16.82 6.47 7.24
CA GLY A 276 15.99 7.10 6.23
C GLY A 276 15.96 8.61 6.43
N ILE A 277 15.97 9.36 5.34
CA ILE A 277 15.68 10.80 5.33
C ILE A 277 14.50 11.00 4.38
N ASP A 278 13.51 11.78 4.81
CA ASP A 278 12.41 12.23 3.99
C ASP A 278 12.38 13.76 3.97
N TYR A 279 11.99 14.30 2.83
CA TYR A 279 11.75 15.72 2.61
C TYR A 279 10.38 15.92 1.96
N ALA A 280 9.67 16.97 2.35
CA ALA A 280 8.43 17.38 1.73
C ALA A 280 8.36 18.88 1.49
N PHE A 281 7.75 19.21 0.36
CA PHE A 281 7.42 20.54 -0.11
C PHE A 281 5.90 20.71 -0.08
N VAL A 282 5.41 21.67 0.69
CA VAL A 282 3.97 21.87 0.92
C VAL A 282 3.61 23.35 0.76
N PRO A 283 3.00 23.75 -0.38
CA PRO A 283 2.44 25.08 -0.58
C PRO A 283 1.13 25.31 0.19
N HIS A 284 0.97 26.53 0.71
CA HIS A 284 -0.18 26.98 1.50
C HIS A 284 -0.87 28.21 0.89
N GLY A 285 -0.80 28.35 -0.44
CA GLY A 285 -1.38 29.51 -1.14
C GLY A 285 -0.64 30.81 -0.78
N SER A 286 -1.39 31.82 -0.36
CA SER A 286 -0.84 33.14 0.01
C SER A 286 0.06 33.12 1.26
N LEU A 287 -0.03 32.09 2.10
CA LEU A 287 0.83 31.92 3.28
C LEU A 287 2.26 31.48 2.90
N GLY A 288 2.49 31.12 1.63
CA GLY A 288 3.79 30.69 1.14
C GLY A 288 3.96 29.18 1.18
N ILE A 289 5.20 28.74 1.35
CA ILE A 289 5.62 27.34 1.21
C ILE A 289 6.30 26.90 2.50
N THR A 290 5.98 25.68 2.94
CA THR A 290 6.69 25.04 4.05
C THR A 290 7.56 23.90 3.54
N HIS A 291 8.71 23.74 4.20
CA HIS A 291 9.68 22.70 3.95
C HIS A 291 9.78 21.83 5.19
N ARG A 292 9.61 20.53 5.02
CA ARG A 292 9.57 19.56 6.11
C ARG A 292 10.63 18.50 5.89
N VAL A 293 11.38 18.18 6.94
CA VAL A 293 12.42 17.15 6.90
C VAL A 293 12.19 16.19 8.04
N SER A 294 12.31 14.89 7.78
CA SER A 294 12.38 13.89 8.83
C SER A 294 13.52 12.92 8.62
N ALA A 295 14.13 12.47 9.72
CA ALA A 295 15.16 11.45 9.73
C ALA A 295 14.73 10.32 10.65
N ALA A 296 14.81 9.08 10.18
CA ALA A 296 14.39 7.91 10.93
C ALA A 296 15.52 6.88 11.00
N TYR A 297 15.58 6.16 12.11
CA TYR A 297 16.47 5.02 12.30
C TYR A 297 15.69 3.81 12.83
N ILE A 298 15.89 2.67 12.17
CA ILE A 298 15.28 1.39 12.55
C ILE A 298 16.36 0.53 13.21
N PHE A 299 16.23 0.32 14.52
CA PHE A 299 17.14 -0.52 15.29
C PHE A 299 16.88 -2.00 15.01
N GLY A 300 17.97 -2.76 14.88
CA GLY A 300 17.90 -4.17 14.48
C GLY A 300 17.47 -4.37 13.03
N GLY A 301 17.53 -3.33 12.19
CA GLY A 301 17.23 -3.45 10.76
C GLY A 301 18.36 -4.15 9.98
N GLN A 302 18.23 -5.44 9.87
CA GLN A 302 17.87 -6.08 8.62
C GLN A 302 16.67 -6.96 9.04
N PRO A 303 15.75 -7.41 8.17
CA PRO A 303 15.26 -8.74 8.44
C PRO A 303 16.55 -9.56 8.55
N ALA A 304 16.87 -10.08 9.74
CA ALA A 304 17.84 -11.15 9.82
C ALA A 304 17.47 -12.03 8.65
N VAL A 305 18.38 -12.23 7.68
CA VAL A 305 18.21 -13.30 6.71
C VAL A 305 17.88 -14.46 7.60
N LEU A 306 16.59 -14.84 7.66
CA LEU A 306 16.13 -15.79 8.65
C LEU A 306 17.10 -16.94 8.47
N SER A 307 17.75 -17.33 9.57
CA SER A 307 18.74 -18.40 9.48
C SER A 307 18.08 -19.56 8.76
N THR A 308 18.85 -20.35 8.01
CA THR A 308 18.27 -21.46 7.25
C THR A 308 17.34 -22.31 8.14
N ALA A 309 17.70 -22.49 9.42
CA ALA A 309 16.86 -23.14 10.43
C ALA A 309 15.48 -22.49 10.63
N GLN A 310 15.39 -21.16 10.69
CA GLN A 310 14.12 -20.44 10.82
C GLN A 310 13.29 -20.52 9.54
N LEU A 311 13.92 -20.44 8.37
CA LEU A 311 13.22 -20.65 7.09
C LEU A 311 12.72 -22.09 6.95
N ASP A 312 13.49 -23.07 7.43
CA ASP A 312 13.12 -24.47 7.48
C ASP A 312 11.94 -24.72 8.43
N GLU A 313 11.90 -24.04 9.59
CA GLU A 313 10.74 -24.12 10.48
C GLU A 313 9.47 -23.57 9.82
N MET A 314 9.58 -22.43 9.12
CA MET A 314 8.46 -21.88 8.36
C MET A 314 8.02 -22.82 7.23
N MET A 315 8.97 -23.43 6.53
CA MET A 315 8.68 -24.45 5.51
C MET A 315 7.98 -25.66 6.11
N ALA A 316 8.39 -26.13 7.29
CA ALA A 316 7.75 -27.25 7.97
C ALA A 316 6.29 -26.92 8.32
N LYS A 317 6.03 -25.70 8.83
CA LYS A 317 4.67 -25.22 9.12
C LYS A 317 3.83 -25.09 7.85
N ALA A 318 4.40 -24.61 6.74
CA ALA A 318 3.72 -24.52 5.45
C ALA A 318 3.42 -25.91 4.88
N GLY A 319 4.38 -26.83 4.97
CA GLY A 319 4.24 -28.22 4.57
C GLY A 319 3.14 -28.95 5.35
N ALA A 320 3.07 -28.78 6.67
CA ALA A 320 2.01 -29.39 7.48
C ALA A 320 0.60 -28.93 7.06
N VAL A 321 0.44 -27.68 6.65
CA VAL A 321 -0.82 -27.14 6.11
C VAL A 321 -1.12 -27.70 4.73
N GLU A 322 -0.10 -27.83 3.89
CA GLU A 322 -0.19 -28.47 2.57
C GLU A 322 -0.63 -29.93 2.69
N ASP A 323 -0.02 -30.69 3.62
CA ASP A 323 -0.30 -32.10 3.89
C ASP A 323 -1.71 -32.30 4.48
N ALA A 324 -2.22 -31.31 5.21
CA ALA A 324 -3.61 -31.25 5.65
C ALA A 324 -4.62 -30.92 4.53
N GLY A 325 -4.16 -30.76 3.28
CA GLY A 325 -5.00 -30.48 2.11
C GLY A 325 -5.48 -29.02 2.01
N LYS A 326 -5.04 -28.14 2.90
CA LYS A 326 -5.43 -26.71 2.92
C LYS A 326 -4.57 -25.89 1.96
N LEU A 327 -4.70 -26.19 0.66
CA LEU A 327 -3.80 -25.66 -0.38
C LEU A 327 -3.75 -24.12 -0.43
N SER A 328 -4.87 -23.44 -0.24
CA SER A 328 -4.92 -21.96 -0.27
C SER A 328 -4.21 -21.31 0.92
N GLU A 329 -4.23 -21.95 2.09
CA GLU A 329 -3.50 -21.46 3.26
C GLU A 329 -1.99 -21.74 3.09
N ALA A 330 -1.63 -22.91 2.57
CA ALA A 330 -0.24 -23.27 2.27
C ALA A 330 0.39 -22.30 1.24
N GLU A 331 -0.36 -21.92 0.21
CA GLU A 331 0.05 -20.91 -0.78
C GLU A 331 0.49 -19.60 -0.10
N LEU A 332 -0.34 -19.05 0.80
CA LEU A 332 -0.01 -17.81 1.50
C LEU A 332 1.27 -17.96 2.34
N LYS A 333 1.44 -19.09 3.03
CA LYS A 333 2.64 -19.35 3.83
C LYS A 333 3.91 -19.43 2.99
N TYR A 334 3.87 -20.08 1.83
CA TYR A 334 5.03 -20.13 0.94
C TYR A 334 5.33 -18.75 0.32
N ILE A 335 4.31 -17.94 0.01
CA ILE A 335 4.48 -16.56 -0.44
C ILE A 335 5.15 -15.71 0.64
N ASP A 336 4.76 -15.85 1.91
CA ASP A 336 5.39 -15.13 3.03
C ASP A 336 6.89 -15.47 3.13
N ILE A 337 7.26 -16.75 3.00
CA ILE A 337 8.66 -17.19 3.00
C ILE A 337 9.43 -16.56 1.84
N MET A 338 8.85 -16.55 0.64
CA MET A 338 9.45 -15.93 -0.55
C MET A 338 9.60 -14.41 -0.43
N GLN A 339 8.69 -13.73 0.28
CA GLN A 339 8.80 -12.30 0.55
C GLN A 339 9.91 -12.00 1.57
N ILE A 340 10.10 -12.87 2.55
CA ILE A 340 11.17 -12.74 3.55
C ILE A 340 12.54 -13.01 2.92
N ASN A 341 12.66 -14.08 2.11
CA ASN A 341 13.87 -14.42 1.40
C ASN A 341 13.58 -14.80 -0.06
N THR A 342 13.75 -13.83 -0.94
CA THR A 342 13.50 -14.00 -2.39
C THR A 342 14.42 -15.02 -3.06
N GLY A 343 15.53 -15.40 -2.44
CA GLY A 343 16.46 -16.43 -2.92
C GLY A 343 16.21 -17.83 -2.35
N TYR A 344 15.19 -18.01 -1.51
CA TYR A 344 14.94 -19.30 -0.85
C TYR A 344 14.25 -20.31 -1.78
N ALA A 345 15.05 -21.01 -2.57
CA ALA A 345 14.59 -21.95 -3.60
C ALA A 345 13.55 -23.00 -3.14
N PRO A 346 13.65 -23.59 -1.93
CA PRO A 346 12.67 -24.59 -1.49
C PRO A 346 11.21 -24.10 -1.51
N ALA A 347 10.98 -22.82 -1.18
CA ALA A 347 9.63 -22.24 -1.15
C ALA A 347 9.02 -22.17 -2.56
N TYR A 348 9.80 -21.76 -3.58
CA TYR A 348 9.34 -21.73 -4.96
C TYR A 348 8.96 -23.13 -5.47
N LYS A 349 9.76 -24.16 -5.13
CA LYS A 349 9.47 -25.54 -5.55
C LYS A 349 8.15 -26.03 -4.97
N ARG A 350 7.91 -25.79 -3.68
CA ARG A 350 6.67 -26.17 -3.01
C ARG A 350 5.47 -25.38 -3.53
N LEU A 351 5.60 -24.05 -3.67
CA LEU A 351 4.53 -23.21 -4.22
C LEU A 351 4.14 -23.63 -5.64
N GLY A 352 5.10 -23.92 -6.52
CA GLY A 352 4.82 -24.45 -7.86
C GLY A 352 4.04 -25.77 -7.82
N SER A 353 4.32 -26.62 -6.82
CA SER A 353 3.62 -27.89 -6.61
C SER A 353 2.20 -27.67 -6.06
N VAL A 354 2.00 -26.71 -5.15
CA VAL A 354 0.69 -26.29 -4.65
C VAL A 354 -0.18 -25.74 -5.78
N TYR A 355 0.35 -24.85 -6.62
CA TYR A 355 -0.37 -24.35 -7.80
C TYR A 355 -0.81 -25.48 -8.72
N PHE A 356 0.07 -26.45 -8.97
CA PHE A 356 -0.30 -27.60 -9.78
C PHE A 356 -1.42 -28.44 -9.13
N LYS A 357 -1.35 -28.71 -7.82
CA LYS A 357 -2.40 -29.42 -7.06
C LYS A 357 -3.75 -28.69 -7.08
N GLN A 358 -3.74 -27.36 -7.17
CA GLN A 358 -4.94 -26.53 -7.31
C GLN A 358 -5.47 -26.45 -8.76
N GLY A 359 -4.82 -27.10 -9.74
CA GLY A 359 -5.17 -27.01 -11.16
C GLY A 359 -4.68 -25.73 -11.85
N ARG A 360 -3.92 -24.88 -11.15
CA ARG A 360 -3.37 -23.60 -11.63
C ARG A 360 -2.05 -23.81 -12.37
N LYS A 361 -2.11 -24.55 -13.49
CA LYS A 361 -0.93 -25.00 -14.24
C LYS A 361 -0.04 -23.85 -14.75
N ALA A 362 -0.63 -22.75 -15.24
CA ALA A 362 0.13 -21.61 -15.74
C ALA A 362 0.98 -20.93 -14.65
N GLU A 363 0.43 -20.81 -13.44
CA GLU A 363 1.13 -20.23 -12.30
C GLU A 363 2.20 -21.17 -11.76
N ALA A 364 1.96 -22.48 -11.79
CA ALA A 364 2.97 -23.49 -11.50
C ALA A 364 4.18 -23.37 -12.44
N ILE A 365 3.95 -23.24 -13.75
CA ILE A 365 5.00 -23.06 -14.76
C ILE A 365 5.86 -21.83 -14.44
N LYS A 366 5.23 -20.65 -14.25
CA LYS A 366 5.94 -19.40 -13.94
C LYS A 366 6.76 -19.48 -12.64
N THR A 367 6.21 -20.18 -11.64
CA THR A 367 6.88 -20.39 -10.36
C THR A 367 8.07 -21.33 -10.50
N PHE A 368 7.94 -22.41 -11.27
CA PHE A 368 9.04 -23.33 -11.56
C PHE A 368 10.13 -22.72 -12.45
N GLU A 369 9.80 -21.80 -13.35
CA GLU A 369 10.80 -21.01 -14.08
C GLU A 369 11.65 -20.17 -13.11
N SER A 370 10.99 -19.53 -12.14
CA SER A 370 11.68 -18.75 -11.10
C SER A 370 12.54 -19.65 -10.22
N TYR A 371 12.05 -20.84 -9.87
CA TYR A 371 12.83 -21.86 -9.16
C TYR A 371 14.07 -22.32 -9.94
N LEU A 372 13.94 -22.63 -11.24
CA LEU A 372 15.03 -23.11 -12.06
C LEU A 372 16.11 -22.05 -12.33
N LYS A 373 15.81 -20.76 -12.15
CA LYS A 373 16.84 -19.71 -12.12
C LYS A 373 17.75 -19.84 -10.89
N LEU A 374 17.21 -20.30 -9.76
CA LEU A 374 17.94 -20.52 -8.52
C LEU A 374 18.62 -21.89 -8.48
N MET A 375 17.90 -22.92 -8.95
CA MET A 375 18.33 -24.33 -8.95
C MET A 375 18.32 -24.89 -10.37
N PRO A 376 19.25 -24.46 -11.24
CA PRO A 376 19.23 -24.79 -12.67
C PRO A 376 19.47 -26.27 -12.97
N ASN A 377 19.87 -27.08 -12.00
CA ASN A 377 20.17 -28.50 -12.20
C ASN A 377 19.15 -29.46 -11.56
N ASP A 378 18.01 -28.96 -11.08
CA ASP A 378 16.95 -29.82 -10.54
C ASP A 378 16.28 -30.63 -11.67
N ALA A 379 16.66 -31.90 -11.79
CA ALA A 379 16.18 -32.81 -12.82
C ALA A 379 14.67 -33.08 -12.74
N ALA A 380 14.10 -33.10 -11.52
CA ALA A 380 12.69 -33.38 -11.32
C ALA A 380 11.82 -32.23 -11.86
N VAL A 381 12.16 -30.98 -11.51
CA VAL A 381 11.43 -29.81 -12.01
C VAL A 381 11.66 -29.61 -13.51
N LYS A 382 12.87 -29.85 -14.03
CA LYS A 382 13.10 -29.84 -15.49
C LYS A 382 12.25 -30.87 -16.23
N LYS A 383 12.18 -32.10 -15.73
CA LYS A 383 11.34 -33.15 -16.32
C LYS A 383 9.87 -32.79 -16.25
N TRP A 384 9.42 -32.24 -15.12
CA TRP A 384 8.05 -31.74 -14.99
C TRP A 384 7.76 -30.64 -16.01
N MET A 385 8.65 -29.65 -16.14
CA MET A 385 8.53 -28.57 -17.12
C MET A 385 8.46 -29.14 -18.54
N LEU A 386 9.35 -30.03 -18.94
CA LEU A 386 9.35 -30.66 -20.27
C LEU A 386 8.03 -31.40 -20.59
N ASN A 387 7.41 -31.99 -19.57
CA ASN A 387 6.13 -32.68 -19.71
C ASN A 387 4.93 -31.73 -19.74
N ASN A 388 5.08 -30.52 -19.20
CA ASN A 388 3.98 -29.56 -19.02
C ASN A 388 4.08 -28.33 -19.92
N THR A 389 5.23 -28.08 -20.53
CA THR A 389 5.52 -27.00 -21.46
C THR A 389 6.10 -27.56 -22.76
N LYS A 390 5.97 -26.78 -23.84
CA LYS A 390 6.62 -27.03 -25.12
C LYS A 390 7.17 -25.70 -25.62
N THR A 391 8.33 -25.74 -26.28
CA THR A 391 8.85 -24.56 -26.97
C THR A 391 8.02 -24.28 -28.21
N LYS A 392 8.06 -23.05 -28.73
CA LYS A 392 7.40 -22.69 -29.99
C LYS A 392 7.78 -23.66 -31.12
N ALA A 393 9.07 -24.00 -31.27
CA ALA A 393 9.52 -24.94 -32.28
C ALA A 393 8.94 -26.36 -32.11
N GLN A 394 8.74 -26.81 -30.86
CA GLN A 394 8.09 -28.09 -30.58
C GLN A 394 6.59 -28.05 -30.91
N LEU A 395 5.92 -26.94 -30.58
CA LEU A 395 4.52 -26.73 -30.95
C LEU A 395 4.36 -26.65 -32.48
N ASP A 396 5.25 -25.94 -33.18
CA ASP A 396 5.27 -25.86 -34.65
C ASP A 396 5.46 -27.26 -35.27
N ALA A 397 6.36 -28.09 -34.72
CA ALA A 397 6.54 -29.46 -35.18
C ALA A 397 5.30 -30.35 -34.94
N MET A 398 4.59 -30.15 -33.82
CA MET A 398 3.32 -30.84 -33.55
C MET A 398 2.22 -30.36 -34.52
N MET A 399 2.18 -29.07 -34.83
CA MET A 399 1.24 -28.50 -35.80
C MET A 399 1.43 -29.10 -37.19
N LEU A 400 2.68 -29.32 -37.64
CA LEU A 400 2.96 -29.96 -38.92
C LEU A 400 2.41 -31.40 -38.98
N LYS A 401 2.57 -32.17 -37.90
CA LYS A 401 2.03 -33.53 -37.81
C LYS A 401 0.49 -33.54 -37.81
N ALA A 402 -0.12 -32.64 -37.04
CA ALA A 402 -1.57 -32.48 -37.01
C ALA A 402 -2.13 -32.03 -38.37
N GLY A 403 -1.42 -31.14 -39.07
CA GLY A 403 -1.74 -30.70 -40.42
C GLY A 403 -1.69 -31.85 -41.43
N ALA A 404 -0.65 -32.70 -41.38
CA ALA A 404 -0.58 -33.87 -42.25
C ALA A 404 -1.76 -34.84 -42.04
N VAL A 405 -2.21 -35.02 -40.80
CA VAL A 405 -3.41 -35.82 -40.48
C VAL A 405 -4.68 -35.14 -40.98
N GLU A 406 -4.79 -33.82 -40.83
CA GLU A 406 -5.88 -33.01 -41.39
C GLU A 406 -5.98 -33.17 -42.91
N ASP A 407 -4.84 -33.14 -43.61
CA ASP A 407 -4.76 -33.26 -45.07
C ASP A 407 -5.20 -34.65 -45.57
N THR A 408 -5.09 -35.69 -44.74
CA THR A 408 -5.65 -37.02 -45.04
C THR A 408 -7.17 -37.14 -44.88
N GLY A 409 -7.85 -36.05 -44.47
CA GLY A 409 -9.30 -36.04 -44.25
C GLY A 409 -9.74 -36.63 -42.91
N LYS A 410 -8.81 -37.07 -42.05
CA LYS A 410 -9.09 -37.62 -40.71
C LYS A 410 -9.36 -36.52 -39.69
N LEU A 411 -10.45 -35.79 -39.87
CA LEU A 411 -10.75 -34.56 -39.11
C LEU A 411 -10.86 -34.77 -37.59
N ASN A 412 -11.40 -35.90 -37.13
CA ASN A 412 -11.52 -36.19 -35.70
C ASN A 412 -10.15 -36.44 -35.05
N GLU A 413 -9.23 -37.11 -35.75
CA GLU A 413 -7.87 -37.32 -35.27
C GLU A 413 -7.08 -36.00 -35.24
N ALA A 414 -7.24 -35.17 -36.28
CA ALA A 414 -6.63 -33.84 -36.34
C ALA A 414 -7.15 -32.93 -35.21
N GLU A 415 -8.45 -32.95 -34.93
CA GLU A 415 -9.07 -32.22 -33.81
C GLU A 415 -8.42 -32.60 -32.47
N ILE A 416 -8.24 -33.90 -32.19
CA ILE A 416 -7.60 -34.37 -30.97
C ILE A 416 -6.17 -33.82 -30.87
N GLN A 417 -5.39 -33.90 -31.94
CA GLN A 417 -4.01 -33.42 -31.94
C GLN A 417 -3.90 -31.90 -31.75
N TYR A 418 -4.73 -31.12 -32.42
CA TYR A 418 -4.79 -29.67 -32.21
C TYR A 418 -5.24 -29.31 -30.79
N ASN A 419 -6.18 -30.06 -30.20
CA ASN A 419 -6.58 -29.85 -28.80
C ASN A 419 -5.44 -30.17 -27.81
N VAL A 420 -4.59 -31.15 -28.10
CA VAL A 420 -3.37 -31.41 -27.32
C VAL A 420 -2.40 -30.23 -27.39
N ILE A 421 -2.14 -29.68 -28.58
CA ILE A 421 -1.27 -28.50 -28.78
C ILE A 421 -1.82 -27.30 -28.01
N LYS A 422 -3.13 -27.06 -28.11
CA LYS A 422 -3.84 -26.01 -27.35
C LYS A 422 -3.68 -26.18 -25.83
N GLY A 423 -3.62 -27.41 -25.33
CA GLY A 423 -3.43 -27.70 -23.90
C GLY A 423 -2.01 -27.44 -23.37
N TYR A 424 -1.03 -27.27 -24.27
CA TYR A 424 0.33 -26.86 -23.89
C TYR A 424 0.49 -25.33 -23.84
N ASP A 425 -0.20 -24.60 -24.73
CA ASP A 425 -0.20 -23.13 -24.76
C ASP A 425 -1.53 -22.59 -25.31
N GLU A 426 -2.35 -22.00 -24.43
CA GLU A 426 -3.64 -21.38 -24.78
C GLU A 426 -3.51 -20.07 -25.58
N ASN A 427 -2.30 -19.53 -25.71
CA ASN A 427 -2.01 -18.33 -26.48
C ASN A 427 -1.28 -18.62 -27.79
N TYR A 428 -1.05 -19.90 -28.12
CA TYR A 428 -0.40 -20.30 -29.37
C TYR A 428 -1.38 -20.17 -30.55
N ALA A 429 -1.45 -18.96 -31.13
CA ALA A 429 -2.43 -18.59 -32.16
C ALA A 429 -2.59 -19.57 -33.35
N PRO A 430 -1.52 -20.17 -33.93
CA PRO A 430 -1.66 -21.04 -35.09
C PRO A 430 -2.62 -22.23 -34.90
N VAL A 431 -2.71 -22.76 -33.66
CA VAL A 431 -3.61 -23.89 -33.36
C VAL A 431 -5.08 -23.52 -33.53
N TYR A 432 -5.46 -22.29 -33.15
CA TYR A 432 -6.84 -21.82 -33.24
C TYR A 432 -7.28 -21.63 -34.69
N LYS A 433 -6.41 -21.13 -35.56
CA LYS A 433 -6.71 -20.98 -36.99
C LYS A 433 -6.98 -22.34 -37.65
N ARG A 434 -6.14 -23.34 -37.37
CA ARG A 434 -6.31 -24.71 -37.93
C ARG A 434 -7.50 -25.44 -37.31
N LEU A 435 -7.64 -25.39 -35.99
CA LEU A 435 -8.76 -26.02 -35.28
C LEU A 435 -10.11 -25.44 -35.71
N GLY A 436 -10.19 -24.12 -35.95
CA GLY A 436 -11.39 -23.48 -36.52
C GLY A 436 -11.74 -24.01 -37.91
N ALA A 437 -10.74 -24.23 -38.77
CA ALA A 437 -10.93 -24.83 -40.09
C ALA A 437 -11.39 -26.30 -40.00
N VAL A 438 -10.81 -27.09 -39.08
CA VAL A 438 -11.24 -28.47 -38.81
C VAL A 438 -12.68 -28.52 -38.34
N TYR A 439 -13.07 -27.68 -37.37
CA TYR A 439 -14.45 -27.60 -36.90
C TYR A 439 -15.44 -27.25 -38.02
N PHE A 440 -15.06 -26.34 -38.92
CA PHE A 440 -15.88 -26.01 -40.08
C PHE A 440 -16.03 -27.20 -41.04
N LYS A 441 -14.92 -27.89 -41.37
CA LYS A 441 -14.94 -29.10 -42.22
C LYS A 441 -15.78 -30.24 -41.63
N GLN A 442 -15.87 -30.32 -40.29
CA GLN A 442 -16.72 -31.27 -39.58
C GLN A 442 -18.20 -30.85 -39.49
N GLY A 443 -18.58 -29.68 -40.02
CA GLY A 443 -19.94 -29.12 -39.91
C GLY A 443 -20.25 -28.49 -38.54
N LYS A 444 -19.28 -28.41 -37.62
CA LYS A 444 -19.43 -27.81 -36.28
C LYS A 444 -19.30 -26.28 -36.33
N LYS A 445 -20.16 -25.62 -37.11
CA LYS A 445 -20.09 -24.19 -37.46
C LYS A 445 -19.97 -23.26 -36.24
N ALA A 446 -20.76 -23.49 -35.19
CA ALA A 446 -20.73 -22.67 -33.98
C ALA A 446 -19.38 -22.75 -33.23
N GLN A 447 -18.75 -23.93 -33.20
CA GLN A 447 -17.43 -24.11 -32.60
C GLN A 447 -16.33 -23.45 -33.44
N ALA A 448 -16.45 -23.53 -34.78
CA ALA A 448 -15.54 -22.84 -35.69
C ALA A 448 -15.55 -21.32 -35.47
N ILE A 449 -16.74 -20.70 -35.36
CA ILE A 449 -16.89 -19.26 -35.10
C ILE A 449 -16.17 -18.87 -33.79
N LYS A 450 -16.50 -19.54 -32.67
CA LYS A 450 -15.84 -19.27 -31.37
C LYS A 450 -14.32 -19.43 -31.43
N THR A 451 -13.84 -20.43 -32.15
CA THR A 451 -12.40 -20.71 -32.28
C THR A 451 -11.70 -19.64 -33.12
N PHE A 452 -12.32 -19.17 -34.19
CA PHE A 452 -11.79 -18.08 -35.02
C PHE A 452 -11.85 -16.71 -34.31
N GLU A 453 -12.85 -16.45 -33.48
CA GLU A 453 -12.88 -15.26 -32.62
C GLU A 453 -11.72 -15.27 -31.63
N LYS A 454 -11.44 -16.42 -30.98
CA LYS A 454 -10.26 -16.57 -30.12
C LYS A 454 -8.95 -16.40 -30.89
N TYR A 455 -8.88 -16.85 -32.14
CA TYR A 455 -7.72 -16.60 -33.00
C TYR A 455 -7.51 -15.10 -33.27
N LEU A 456 -8.56 -14.35 -33.59
CA LEU A 456 -8.46 -12.91 -33.86
C LEU A 456 -8.14 -12.08 -32.62
N LEU A 457 -8.48 -12.54 -31.41
CA LEU A 457 -7.99 -11.92 -30.18
C LEU A 457 -6.46 -12.00 -30.07
N LEU A 458 -5.84 -13.05 -30.62
CA LEU A 458 -4.39 -13.24 -30.62
C LEU A 458 -3.72 -12.62 -31.87
N MET A 459 -4.43 -12.58 -33.00
CA MET A 459 -3.95 -12.12 -34.31
C MET A 459 -5.02 -11.26 -35.00
N PRO A 460 -5.22 -9.99 -34.58
CA PRO A 460 -6.35 -9.17 -35.04
C PRO A 460 -6.29 -8.75 -36.52
N GLY A 461 -5.16 -8.93 -37.20
CA GLY A 461 -4.96 -8.48 -38.58
C GLY A 461 -5.27 -9.50 -39.68
N ASP A 462 -5.77 -10.70 -39.37
CA ASP A 462 -6.01 -11.73 -40.39
C ASP A 462 -7.32 -11.48 -41.16
N ALA A 463 -7.21 -10.78 -42.29
CA ALA A 463 -8.34 -10.42 -43.15
C ALA A 463 -9.13 -11.62 -43.68
N ALA A 464 -8.48 -12.78 -43.87
CA ALA A 464 -9.15 -13.97 -44.37
C ALA A 464 -10.11 -14.55 -43.32
N VAL A 465 -9.68 -14.59 -42.06
CA VAL A 465 -10.52 -15.07 -40.95
C VAL A 465 -11.64 -14.06 -40.63
N MET A 466 -11.36 -12.75 -40.69
CA MET A 466 -12.38 -11.71 -40.52
C MET A 466 -13.50 -11.84 -41.56
N LYS A 467 -13.15 -11.91 -42.85
CA LYS A 467 -14.12 -12.08 -43.93
C LYS A 467 -14.88 -13.40 -43.82
N TRP A 468 -14.23 -14.46 -43.35
CA TRP A 468 -14.89 -15.74 -43.10
C TRP A 468 -15.95 -15.61 -41.99
N LEU A 469 -15.65 -14.93 -40.89
CA LEU A 469 -16.59 -14.70 -39.79
C LEU A 469 -17.79 -13.86 -40.23
N GLU A 470 -17.57 -12.80 -41.02
CA GLU A 470 -18.67 -11.98 -41.56
C GLU A 470 -19.66 -12.79 -42.40
N LYS A 471 -19.16 -13.76 -43.18
CA LYS A 471 -20.00 -14.61 -44.03
C LYS A 471 -20.71 -15.73 -43.26
N ASN A 472 -20.22 -16.08 -42.07
CA ASN A 472 -20.65 -17.28 -41.34
C ASN A 472 -21.30 -17.00 -39.99
N ARG A 473 -21.28 -15.76 -39.49
CA ARG A 473 -22.24 -15.26 -38.50
C ARG A 473 -23.64 -15.25 -39.09
#